data_AF-A0A941PQL8-F1
#
_entry.id   AF-A0A941PQL8-F1
#
_cell.length_a   1.000
_cell.length_b   1.000
_cell.length_c   1.000
_cell.angle_alpha   90.00
_cell.angle_beta   90.00
_cell.angle_gamma   90.00
#
_symmetry.space_group_name_H-M   'P 1'
#
loop_
_entity.id
_entity.type
_entity.pdbx_description
1 polymer ?
#
loop_
_entity_poly.entity_id
_entity_poly.type
_entity_poly.pdbx_seq_one_letter_code
_entity_poly.pdbx_strand_id
1 'polypeptide(L)'
;DYIADGFRHRAAELATEWLGPRTELEIQQALQREVEQERWASLDRTLKREADDEGQVQIERFNEPKLQRQRLLLIGRLQHLQRMGLADETQPGTWAVHADAEKTLRALGERDDIISTMQRAMRGEPRELAVFEPSDGGRTIIGRVAAKGLADELRDRGYLIIDGVDGKAHYVALNARDELANYPAGAVVEVRGSAEVRAADKNIAELASDCLYRTDHHLAIEQGRAKAGRDPQEVVAAHVRRLEALRRAGIVERVAEGLWKVPNDLPERGRQYDARRLGGVAMELKSHLPIERQARVIGATWLDQQLIGGGKGLGDLGFGGETKEALQQRADFLVEQGLAERRGQRVILARNLLGTLRNRELAQAAKNIAAETGLEHRPVAEGQRVAGIYRRSVMLVSGRYAMLDDGMGFSLVPWKPVIEQRLGQQLAATVRGSGVTWQVERQLGI
;
A
#
# COMPACT_ATOMS: atom_id res chain seq x y z
N ASP A 1 -8.01 -29.42 1.89
CA ASP A 1 -9.02 -29.46 0.81
C ASP A 1 -10.50 -29.33 1.22
N TYR A 2 -10.85 -29.16 2.51
CA TYR A 2 -12.25 -28.88 2.88
C TYR A 2 -12.65 -27.40 2.73
N ILE A 3 -11.69 -26.46 2.79
CA ILE A 3 -11.99 -25.01 2.74
C ILE A 3 -12.25 -24.51 1.31
N ALA A 4 -11.50 -24.97 0.30
CA ALA A 4 -11.68 -24.51 -1.09
C ALA A 4 -12.91 -25.13 -1.77
N ASP A 5 -13.12 -26.45 -1.60
CA ASP A 5 -14.22 -27.17 -2.27
C ASP A 5 -15.49 -27.25 -1.41
N GLY A 6 -15.37 -27.30 -0.07
CA GLY A 6 -16.51 -27.47 0.83
C GLY A 6 -17.44 -26.26 0.93
N PHE A 7 -16.90 -25.03 0.96
CA PHE A 7 -17.74 -23.82 1.00
C PHE A 7 -18.52 -23.62 -0.30
N ARG A 8 -17.88 -23.83 -1.46
CA ARG A 8 -18.54 -23.70 -2.76
C ARG A 8 -19.61 -24.77 -2.94
N HIS A 9 -19.32 -26.02 -2.55
CA HIS A 9 -20.29 -27.11 -2.60
C HIS A 9 -21.50 -26.81 -1.71
N ARG A 10 -21.29 -26.39 -0.47
CA ARG A 10 -22.35 -26.08 0.49
C ARG A 10 -23.18 -24.85 0.09
N ALA A 11 -22.54 -23.82 -0.48
CA ALA A 11 -23.24 -22.68 -1.05
C ALA A 11 -24.08 -23.07 -2.26
N ALA A 12 -23.60 -23.99 -3.11
CA ALA A 12 -24.35 -24.51 -4.25
C ALA A 12 -25.54 -25.39 -3.81
N GLU A 13 -25.37 -26.20 -2.76
CA GLU A 13 -26.47 -26.96 -2.14
C GLU A 13 -27.54 -26.03 -1.58
N LEU A 14 -27.15 -25.02 -0.79
CA LEU A 14 -28.08 -24.02 -0.25
C LEU A 14 -28.80 -23.24 -1.36
N ALA A 15 -28.08 -22.81 -2.39
CA ALA A 15 -28.70 -22.12 -3.52
C ALA A 15 -29.70 -23.04 -4.26
N THR A 16 -29.37 -24.33 -4.40
CA THR A 16 -30.25 -25.33 -5.03
C THR A 16 -31.48 -25.61 -4.16
N GLU A 17 -31.34 -25.64 -2.85
CA GLU A 17 -32.45 -25.78 -1.90
C GLU A 17 -33.43 -24.59 -1.98
N TRP A 18 -32.90 -23.37 -2.14
CA TRP A 18 -33.71 -22.15 -2.16
C TRP A 18 -34.28 -21.80 -3.55
N LEU A 19 -33.54 -22.07 -4.62
CA LEU A 19 -33.88 -21.67 -5.99
C LEU A 19 -34.30 -22.84 -6.88
N GLY A 20 -34.12 -24.08 -6.42
CA GLY A 20 -34.32 -25.31 -7.21
C GLY A 20 -33.09 -25.68 -8.06
N PRO A 21 -33.08 -26.90 -8.64
CA PRO A 21 -32.01 -27.33 -9.53
C PRO A 21 -31.99 -26.50 -10.81
N ARG A 22 -30.79 -26.18 -11.30
CA ARG A 22 -30.64 -25.49 -12.59
C ARG A 22 -31.22 -26.34 -13.72
N THR A 23 -32.05 -25.73 -14.54
CA THR A 23 -32.63 -26.36 -15.73
C THR A 23 -31.58 -26.50 -16.84
N GLU A 24 -31.80 -27.45 -17.76
CA GLU A 24 -30.91 -27.64 -18.91
C GLU A 24 -30.83 -26.39 -19.79
N LEU A 25 -31.92 -25.62 -19.90
CA LEU A 25 -31.96 -24.35 -20.60
C LEU A 25 -31.06 -23.29 -19.94
N GLU A 26 -31.11 -23.16 -18.61
CA GLU A 26 -30.24 -22.23 -17.87
C GLU A 26 -28.77 -22.62 -17.92
N ILE A 27 -28.48 -23.92 -18.01
CA ILE A 27 -27.10 -24.43 -18.21
C ILE A 27 -26.62 -24.02 -19.61
N GLN A 28 -27.42 -24.26 -20.65
CA GLN A 28 -27.09 -23.90 -22.03
C GLN A 28 -26.90 -22.39 -22.20
N GLN A 29 -27.80 -21.58 -21.65
CA GLN A 29 -27.69 -20.11 -21.71
C GLN A 29 -26.44 -19.59 -20.98
N ALA A 30 -26.05 -20.21 -19.87
CA ALA A 30 -24.82 -19.83 -19.17
C ALA A 30 -23.58 -20.16 -20.01
N LEU A 31 -23.52 -21.38 -20.58
CA LEU A 31 -22.40 -21.77 -21.45
C LEU A 31 -22.32 -20.92 -22.73
N GLN A 32 -23.46 -20.51 -23.29
CA GLN A 32 -23.49 -19.59 -24.43
C GLN A 32 -22.84 -18.24 -24.10
N ARG A 33 -23.05 -17.72 -22.89
CA ARG A 33 -22.39 -16.48 -22.43
C ARG A 33 -20.89 -16.66 -22.21
N GLU A 34 -20.43 -17.86 -21.86
CA GLU A 34 -19.00 -18.14 -21.65
C GLU A 34 -18.17 -18.06 -22.95
N VAL A 35 -18.80 -18.25 -24.11
CA VAL A 35 -18.11 -18.24 -25.41
C VAL A 35 -17.31 -16.94 -25.62
N GLU A 36 -17.93 -15.79 -25.31
CA GLU A 36 -17.36 -14.46 -25.55
C GLU A 36 -16.75 -13.82 -24.29
N GLN A 37 -16.68 -14.54 -23.18
CA GLN A 37 -16.13 -14.00 -21.94
C GLN A 37 -14.61 -13.92 -21.97
N GLU A 38 -14.05 -12.76 -21.65
CA GLU A 38 -12.60 -12.54 -21.52
C GLU A 38 -12.05 -13.06 -20.18
N ARG A 39 -12.42 -14.30 -19.81
CA ARG A 39 -11.96 -14.96 -18.58
C ARG A 39 -11.89 -16.48 -18.71
N TRP A 40 -11.14 -17.10 -17.80
CA TRP A 40 -11.01 -18.56 -17.73
C TRP A 40 -12.33 -19.21 -17.29
N ALA A 41 -13.02 -19.81 -18.25
CA ALA A 41 -14.37 -20.33 -18.11
C ALA A 41 -14.40 -21.87 -18.11
N SER A 42 -15.60 -22.47 -18.06
CA SER A 42 -15.75 -23.93 -18.08
C SER A 42 -15.43 -24.52 -19.45
N LEU A 43 -15.77 -23.81 -20.53
CA LEU A 43 -15.40 -24.20 -21.90
C LEU A 43 -13.89 -24.33 -22.05
N ASP A 44 -13.09 -23.44 -21.46
CA ASP A 44 -11.63 -23.49 -21.55
C ASP A 44 -11.04 -24.70 -20.81
N ARG A 45 -11.62 -25.09 -19.66
CA ARG A 45 -11.23 -26.33 -18.96
C ARG A 45 -11.54 -27.56 -19.80
N THR A 46 -12.67 -27.55 -20.51
CA THR A 46 -13.01 -28.63 -21.45
C THR A 46 -12.01 -28.66 -22.60
N LEU A 47 -11.72 -27.53 -23.26
CA LEU A 47 -10.73 -27.45 -24.33
C LEU A 47 -9.35 -27.97 -23.88
N LYS A 48 -8.87 -27.54 -22.70
CA LYS A 48 -7.61 -28.00 -22.13
C LYS A 48 -7.59 -29.50 -21.84
N ARG A 49 -8.72 -30.09 -21.45
CA ARG A 49 -8.83 -31.54 -21.20
C ARG A 49 -8.85 -32.35 -22.49
N GLU A 50 -9.44 -31.82 -23.54
CA GLU A 50 -9.53 -32.50 -24.83
C GLU A 50 -8.32 -32.23 -25.75
N ALA A 51 -7.42 -31.31 -25.34
CA ALA A 51 -6.13 -31.09 -25.98
C ALA A 51 -5.21 -32.31 -25.82
N ASP A 52 -4.37 -32.56 -26.82
CA ASP A 52 -3.31 -33.56 -26.73
C ASP A 52 -2.06 -33.04 -25.98
N ASP A 53 -1.02 -33.88 -25.91
CA ASP A 53 0.24 -33.56 -25.23
C ASP A 53 0.99 -32.37 -25.86
N GLU A 54 0.68 -32.04 -27.12
CA GLU A 54 1.22 -30.87 -27.84
C GLU A 54 0.34 -29.63 -27.69
N GLY A 55 -0.78 -29.71 -26.96
CA GLY A 55 -1.71 -28.61 -26.74
C GLY A 55 -2.67 -28.37 -27.92
N GLN A 56 -2.81 -29.34 -28.82
CA GLN A 56 -3.69 -29.26 -29.98
C GLN A 56 -5.05 -29.88 -29.70
N VAL A 57 -6.10 -29.24 -30.22
CA VAL A 57 -7.50 -29.62 -30.07
C VAL A 57 -8.06 -29.95 -31.45
N GLN A 58 -8.52 -31.18 -31.63
CA GLN A 58 -9.16 -31.66 -32.86
C GLN A 58 -10.68 -31.52 -32.75
N ILE A 59 -11.30 -30.76 -33.66
CA ILE A 59 -12.76 -30.51 -33.66
C ILE A 59 -13.54 -31.83 -33.83
N GLU A 60 -12.98 -32.85 -34.47
CA GLU A 60 -13.58 -34.16 -34.63
C GLU A 60 -13.91 -34.81 -33.28
N ARG A 61 -13.07 -34.58 -32.24
CA ARG A 61 -13.31 -35.08 -30.88
C ARG A 61 -14.58 -34.51 -30.25
N PHE A 62 -15.00 -33.32 -30.67
CA PHE A 62 -16.27 -32.74 -30.19
C PHE A 62 -17.51 -33.46 -30.72
N ASN A 63 -17.37 -34.42 -31.65
CA ASN A 63 -18.47 -35.31 -32.07
C ASN A 63 -18.74 -36.44 -31.07
N GLU A 64 -17.87 -36.67 -30.08
CA GLU A 64 -18.12 -37.67 -29.05
C GLU A 64 -19.43 -37.37 -28.30
N PRO A 65 -20.24 -38.39 -27.93
CA PRO A 65 -21.55 -38.19 -27.29
C PRO A 65 -21.52 -37.28 -26.05
N LYS A 66 -20.41 -37.28 -25.29
CA LYS A 66 -20.18 -36.43 -24.12
C LYS A 66 -20.06 -34.93 -24.45
N LEU A 67 -19.58 -34.57 -25.64
CA LEU A 67 -19.29 -33.19 -26.05
C LEU A 67 -20.20 -32.69 -27.15
N GLN A 68 -20.95 -33.58 -27.81
CA GLN A 68 -21.82 -33.25 -28.94
C GLN A 68 -22.78 -32.09 -28.64
N ARG A 69 -23.31 -32.03 -27.41
CA ARG A 69 -24.19 -30.95 -26.92
C ARG A 69 -23.48 -29.59 -26.75
N GLN A 70 -22.16 -29.59 -26.59
CA GLN A 70 -21.33 -28.39 -26.42
C GLN A 70 -20.49 -28.06 -27.67
N ARG A 71 -20.57 -28.88 -28.73
CA ARG A 71 -19.71 -28.76 -29.93
C ARG A 71 -19.66 -27.34 -30.49
N LEU A 72 -20.82 -26.73 -30.74
CA LEU A 72 -20.89 -25.37 -31.29
C LEU A 72 -20.31 -24.31 -30.35
N LEU A 73 -20.47 -24.50 -29.03
CA LEU A 73 -19.94 -23.60 -28.00
C LEU A 73 -18.41 -23.69 -27.92
N LEU A 74 -17.85 -24.89 -28.00
CA LEU A 74 -16.41 -25.12 -28.00
C LEU A 74 -15.73 -24.55 -29.25
N ILE A 75 -16.35 -24.75 -30.43
CA ILE A 75 -15.87 -24.15 -31.69
C ILE A 75 -15.94 -22.62 -31.62
N GLY A 76 -17.09 -22.07 -31.19
CA GLY A 76 -17.25 -20.63 -31.02
C GLY A 76 -16.24 -20.05 -30.03
N ARG A 77 -15.92 -20.79 -28.95
CA ARG A 77 -14.92 -20.39 -27.98
C ARG A 77 -13.52 -20.36 -28.59
N LEU A 78 -13.11 -21.39 -29.33
CA LEU A 78 -11.82 -21.41 -30.04
C LEU A 78 -11.67 -20.24 -31.02
N GLN A 79 -12.73 -19.95 -31.80
CA GLN A 79 -12.75 -18.80 -32.71
C GLN A 79 -12.65 -17.45 -31.96
N HIS A 80 -13.27 -17.34 -30.78
CA HIS A 80 -13.12 -16.16 -29.94
C HIS A 80 -11.69 -16.02 -29.39
N LEU A 81 -11.11 -17.11 -28.89
CA LEU A 81 -9.71 -17.13 -28.42
C LEU A 81 -8.73 -16.76 -29.55
N GLN A 82 -8.98 -17.19 -30.78
CA GLN A 82 -8.17 -16.78 -31.92
C GLN A 82 -8.28 -15.29 -32.25
N ARG A 83 -9.46 -14.69 -32.16
CA ARG A 83 -9.61 -13.22 -32.30
C ARG A 83 -8.82 -12.46 -31.22
N MET A 84 -8.65 -13.05 -30.04
CA MET A 84 -7.82 -12.51 -28.95
C MET A 84 -6.33 -12.85 -29.11
N GLY A 85 -5.95 -13.63 -30.11
CA GLY A 85 -4.57 -14.10 -30.32
C GLY A 85 -4.10 -15.13 -29.29
N LEU A 86 -5.01 -15.92 -28.72
CA LEU A 86 -4.73 -16.95 -27.70
C LEU A 86 -4.88 -18.39 -28.22
N ALA A 87 -5.30 -18.55 -29.48
CA ALA A 87 -5.40 -19.83 -30.16
C ALA A 87 -5.24 -19.63 -31.67
N ASP A 88 -4.75 -20.63 -32.38
CA ASP A 88 -4.64 -20.60 -33.84
C ASP A 88 -5.18 -21.89 -34.46
N GLU A 89 -5.92 -21.77 -35.56
CA GLU A 89 -6.25 -22.92 -36.40
C GLU A 89 -5.04 -23.23 -37.30
N THR A 90 -4.24 -24.23 -36.91
CA THR A 90 -3.01 -24.61 -37.63
C THR A 90 -3.33 -25.36 -38.92
N GLN A 91 -4.42 -26.13 -38.92
CA GLN A 91 -4.98 -26.82 -40.08
C GLN A 91 -6.51 -26.85 -39.93
N PRO A 92 -7.28 -26.97 -41.02
CA PRO A 92 -8.73 -27.08 -40.91
C PRO A 92 -9.13 -28.17 -39.92
N GLY A 93 -9.86 -27.80 -38.86
CA GLY A 93 -10.28 -28.75 -37.80
C GLY A 93 -9.29 -28.92 -36.64
N THR A 94 -8.06 -28.43 -36.74
CA THR A 94 -7.00 -28.59 -35.74
C THR A 94 -6.56 -27.23 -35.19
N TRP A 95 -6.72 -27.06 -33.87
CA TRP A 95 -6.50 -25.80 -33.18
C TRP A 95 -5.41 -25.92 -32.14
N ALA A 96 -4.41 -25.04 -32.16
CA ALA A 96 -3.40 -24.93 -31.11
C ALA A 96 -3.81 -23.83 -30.13
N VAL A 97 -4.06 -24.18 -28.87
CA VAL A 97 -4.29 -23.18 -27.80
C VAL A 97 -2.94 -22.77 -27.25
N HIS A 98 -2.69 -21.47 -27.13
CA HIS A 98 -1.40 -20.96 -26.68
C HIS A 98 -1.13 -21.35 -25.22
N ALA A 99 0.13 -21.65 -24.89
CA ALA A 99 0.52 -22.12 -23.57
C ALA A 99 0.24 -21.10 -22.45
N ASP A 100 0.20 -19.80 -22.78
CA ASP A 100 -0.10 -18.71 -21.86
C ASP A 100 -1.60 -18.33 -21.84
N ALA A 101 -2.45 -18.93 -22.67
CA ALA A 101 -3.87 -18.59 -22.78
C ALA A 101 -4.60 -18.65 -21.44
N GLU A 102 -4.36 -19.70 -20.64
CA GLU A 102 -4.96 -19.82 -19.30
C GLU A 102 -4.52 -18.67 -18.39
N LYS A 103 -3.22 -18.34 -18.39
CA LYS A 103 -2.67 -17.26 -17.56
C LYS A 103 -3.26 -15.92 -17.97
N THR A 104 -3.34 -15.66 -19.27
CA THR A 104 -3.87 -14.40 -19.83
C THR A 104 -5.36 -14.25 -19.53
N LEU A 105 -6.17 -15.28 -19.75
CA LEU A 105 -7.61 -15.25 -19.43
C LEU A 105 -7.88 -15.10 -17.93
N ARG A 106 -7.04 -15.69 -17.06
CA ARG A 106 -7.15 -15.46 -15.61
C ARG A 106 -6.85 -14.00 -15.26
N ALA A 107 -5.79 -13.43 -15.82
CA ALA A 107 -5.43 -12.02 -15.60
C ALA A 107 -6.50 -11.04 -16.10
N LEU A 108 -7.10 -11.30 -17.27
CA LEU A 108 -8.22 -10.52 -17.79
C LEU A 108 -9.45 -10.62 -16.88
N GLY A 109 -9.80 -11.84 -16.46
CA GLY A 109 -10.91 -12.05 -15.53
C GLY A 109 -10.71 -11.36 -14.18
N GLU A 110 -9.49 -11.39 -13.63
CA GLU A 110 -9.12 -10.66 -12.41
C GLU A 110 -9.25 -9.14 -12.60
N ARG A 111 -8.81 -8.63 -13.76
CA ARG A 111 -8.93 -7.20 -14.10
C ARG A 111 -10.38 -6.75 -14.16
N ASP A 112 -11.27 -7.54 -14.76
CA ASP A 112 -12.70 -7.25 -14.81
C ASP A 112 -13.36 -7.26 -13.43
N ASP A 113 -12.95 -8.18 -12.55
CA ASP A 113 -13.43 -8.23 -11.17
C ASP A 113 -12.96 -7.02 -10.37
N ILE A 114 -11.72 -6.58 -10.58
CA ILE A 114 -11.17 -5.34 -10.01
C ILE A 114 -11.97 -4.13 -10.50
N ILE A 115 -12.17 -4.00 -11.82
CA ILE A 115 -12.94 -2.89 -12.40
C ILE A 115 -14.37 -2.85 -11.84
N SER A 116 -15.04 -4.00 -11.78
CA SER A 116 -16.38 -4.13 -11.20
C SER A 116 -16.42 -3.72 -9.73
N THR A 117 -15.36 -4.04 -8.99
CA THR A 117 -15.20 -3.67 -7.58
C THR A 117 -14.98 -2.16 -7.42
N MET A 118 -14.17 -1.55 -8.30
CA MET A 118 -13.96 -0.10 -8.35
C MET A 118 -15.23 0.66 -8.71
N GLN A 119 -15.95 0.23 -9.75
CA GLN A 119 -17.21 0.85 -10.16
C GLN A 119 -18.26 0.79 -9.04
N ARG A 120 -18.29 -0.30 -8.27
CA ARG A 120 -19.17 -0.43 -7.10
C ARG A 120 -18.81 0.53 -5.98
N ALA A 121 -17.52 0.72 -5.72
CA ALA A 121 -17.03 1.63 -4.68
C ALA A 121 -17.22 3.11 -5.06
N MET A 122 -17.12 3.44 -6.35
CA MET A 122 -17.28 4.80 -6.87
C MET A 122 -18.72 5.12 -7.32
N ARG A 123 -19.73 4.38 -6.81
CA ARG A 123 -21.14 4.66 -7.15
C ARG A 123 -21.53 6.05 -6.69
N GLY A 124 -22.08 6.85 -7.61
CA GLY A 124 -22.51 8.24 -7.36
C GLY A 124 -21.54 9.29 -7.91
N GLU A 125 -20.26 8.95 -8.02
CA GLU A 125 -19.22 9.86 -8.46
C GLU A 125 -18.26 9.15 -9.42
N PRO A 126 -18.61 9.03 -10.72
CA PRO A 126 -17.79 8.31 -11.67
C PRO A 126 -16.39 8.92 -11.77
N ARG A 127 -15.38 8.06 -11.76
CA ARG A 127 -13.98 8.39 -11.95
C ARG A 127 -13.41 7.59 -13.11
N GLU A 128 -12.37 8.12 -13.73
CA GLU A 128 -11.49 7.28 -14.53
C GLU A 128 -10.84 6.24 -13.61
N LEU A 129 -10.84 4.98 -14.04
CA LEU A 129 -10.36 3.86 -13.23
C LEU A 129 -8.95 3.48 -13.66
N ALA A 130 -8.04 3.37 -12.69
CA ALA A 130 -6.67 2.91 -12.92
C ALA A 130 -6.31 1.79 -11.93
N VAL A 131 -5.68 0.74 -12.44
CA VAL A 131 -5.07 -0.29 -11.59
C VAL A 131 -3.62 0.12 -11.37
N PHE A 132 -3.21 0.23 -10.11
CA PHE A 132 -1.85 0.63 -9.78
C PHE A 132 -0.89 -0.54 -9.93
N GLU A 133 0.10 -0.37 -10.81
CA GLU A 133 1.19 -1.33 -10.97
C GLU A 133 2.49 -0.81 -10.32
N PRO A 134 3.11 -1.57 -9.40
CA PRO A 134 4.39 -1.22 -8.77
C PRO A 134 5.52 -0.79 -9.71
N SER A 135 5.51 -1.29 -10.94
CA SER A 135 6.53 -1.06 -11.97
C SER A 135 6.47 0.32 -12.62
N ASP A 136 5.41 1.10 -12.38
CA ASP A 136 5.18 2.42 -12.99
C ASP A 136 6.06 3.54 -12.39
N GLY A 137 7.38 3.37 -12.45
CA GLY A 137 8.36 4.46 -12.54
C GLY A 137 8.31 5.54 -11.44
N GLY A 138 8.09 5.18 -10.17
CA GLY A 138 8.10 6.15 -9.06
C GLY A 138 6.83 7.01 -8.97
N ARG A 139 5.77 6.65 -9.72
CA ARG A 139 4.47 7.32 -9.60
C ARG A 139 3.99 7.27 -8.15
N THR A 140 3.72 8.46 -7.62
CA THR A 140 3.17 8.66 -6.29
C THR A 140 1.72 9.07 -6.44
N ILE A 141 0.83 8.38 -5.73
CA ILE A 141 -0.60 8.70 -5.69
C ILE A 141 -0.92 9.15 -4.28
N ILE A 142 -1.52 10.31 -4.14
CA ILE A 142 -2.12 10.76 -2.89
C ILE A 142 -3.62 10.77 -3.08
N GLY A 143 -4.38 10.28 -2.11
CA GLY A 143 -5.82 10.24 -2.21
C GLY A 143 -6.53 9.77 -0.96
N ARG A 144 -7.85 9.80 -1.01
CA ARG A 144 -8.74 9.32 0.05
C ARG A 144 -9.05 7.85 -0.14
N VAL A 145 -9.01 7.06 0.93
CA VAL A 145 -9.47 5.66 0.93
C VAL A 145 -10.99 5.65 0.76
N ALA A 146 -11.46 5.30 -0.43
CA ALA A 146 -12.88 5.18 -0.76
C ALA A 146 -13.45 3.83 -0.30
N ALA A 147 -12.69 2.75 -0.50
CA ALA A 147 -13.07 1.41 -0.05
C ALA A 147 -11.83 0.54 0.19
N LYS A 148 -12.07 -0.60 0.84
CA LYS A 148 -11.06 -1.62 1.09
C LYS A 148 -11.71 -3.00 1.14
N GLY A 149 -10.94 -4.04 0.85
CA GLY A 149 -11.40 -5.42 0.91
C GLY A 149 -10.27 -6.41 0.82
N LEU A 150 -10.60 -7.69 0.75
CA LEU A 150 -9.65 -8.78 0.51
C LEU A 150 -9.67 -9.15 -0.97
N ALA A 151 -8.50 -9.17 -1.60
CA ALA A 151 -8.31 -9.58 -2.99
C ALA A 151 -8.17 -11.11 -3.10
N ASP A 152 -7.59 -11.75 -2.08
CA ASP A 152 -7.38 -13.20 -2.01
C ASP A 152 -7.60 -13.67 -0.57
N GLU A 153 -8.72 -14.35 -0.32
CA GLU A 153 -9.09 -14.89 0.99
C GLU A 153 -8.12 -15.98 1.47
N LEU A 154 -7.42 -16.66 0.54
CA LEU A 154 -6.46 -17.72 0.88
C LEU A 154 -5.09 -17.17 1.27
N ARG A 155 -4.76 -15.94 0.86
CA ARG A 155 -3.45 -15.30 1.11
C ARG A 155 -3.53 -14.03 1.96
N ASP A 156 -4.71 -13.71 2.48
CA ASP A 156 -5.01 -12.53 3.30
C ASP A 156 -4.44 -11.23 2.70
N ARG A 157 -4.49 -11.12 1.36
CA ARG A 157 -4.00 -9.92 0.66
C ARG A 157 -5.14 -8.92 0.55
N GLY A 158 -5.02 -7.81 1.25
CA GLY A 158 -5.94 -6.70 1.14
C GLY A 158 -5.78 -5.92 -0.17
N TYR A 159 -6.78 -5.11 -0.49
CA TYR A 159 -6.69 -4.04 -1.48
C TYR A 159 -7.31 -2.75 -0.94
N LEU A 160 -6.88 -1.63 -1.49
CA LEU A 160 -7.49 -0.32 -1.29
C LEU A 160 -7.99 0.23 -2.63
N ILE A 161 -9.09 0.98 -2.56
CA ILE A 161 -9.58 1.82 -3.64
C ILE A 161 -9.40 3.25 -3.17
N ILE A 162 -8.61 4.02 -3.92
CA ILE A 162 -8.17 5.35 -3.53
C ILE A 162 -8.74 6.34 -4.54
N ASP A 163 -9.56 7.29 -4.08
CA ASP A 163 -9.97 8.44 -4.88
C ASP A 163 -8.81 9.45 -4.85
N GLY A 164 -8.07 9.50 -5.96
CA GLY A 164 -6.82 10.23 -6.09
C GLY A 164 -7.05 11.73 -6.21
N VAL A 165 -6.09 12.52 -5.73
CA VAL A 165 -6.08 13.97 -5.98
C VAL A 165 -5.91 14.31 -7.46
N ASP A 166 -5.52 13.33 -8.30
CA ASP A 166 -5.46 13.45 -9.76
C ASP A 166 -6.82 13.26 -10.45
N GLY A 167 -7.90 13.05 -9.69
CA GLY A 167 -9.26 12.87 -10.21
C GLY A 167 -9.56 11.46 -10.74
N LYS A 168 -8.66 10.49 -10.50
CA LYS A 168 -8.85 9.08 -10.87
C LYS A 168 -9.08 8.23 -9.63
N ALA A 169 -9.81 7.13 -9.79
CA ALA A 169 -9.88 6.08 -8.77
C ALA A 169 -8.80 5.04 -9.04
N HIS A 170 -7.99 4.73 -8.03
CA HIS A 170 -6.88 3.79 -8.13
C HIS A 170 -7.14 2.54 -7.31
N TYR A 171 -7.01 1.37 -7.93
CA TYR A 171 -6.97 0.10 -7.21
C TYR A 171 -5.52 -0.22 -6.85
N VAL A 172 -5.28 -0.47 -5.56
CA VAL A 172 -3.95 -0.77 -5.04
C VAL A 172 -4.01 -2.09 -4.28
N ALA A 173 -3.33 -3.11 -4.81
CA ALA A 173 -3.11 -4.35 -4.08
C ALA A 173 -2.12 -4.10 -2.94
N LEU A 174 -2.49 -4.50 -1.73
CA LEU A 174 -1.65 -4.37 -0.55
C LEU A 174 -0.70 -5.56 -0.41
N ASN A 175 0.38 -5.33 0.33
CA ASN A 175 1.30 -6.40 0.69
C ASN A 175 0.73 -7.21 1.86
N ALA A 176 1.19 -8.45 2.02
CA ALA A 176 0.79 -9.32 3.14
C ALA A 176 1.16 -8.77 4.54
N ARG A 177 1.90 -7.66 4.63
CA ARG A 177 2.26 -7.00 5.90
C ARG A 177 1.42 -5.76 6.18
N ASP A 178 0.68 -5.28 5.20
CA ASP A 178 -0.12 -4.07 5.34
C ASP A 178 -1.48 -4.47 5.93
N GLU A 179 -1.72 -4.10 7.19
CA GLU A 179 -2.99 -4.37 7.83
C GLU A 179 -4.06 -3.38 7.37
N LEU A 180 -5.18 -3.90 6.85
CA LEU A 180 -6.32 -3.10 6.41
C LEU A 180 -6.87 -2.19 7.52
N ALA A 181 -6.71 -2.56 8.79
CA ALA A 181 -7.14 -1.76 9.94
C ALA A 181 -6.45 -0.39 10.00
N ASN A 182 -5.22 -0.27 9.48
CA ASN A 182 -4.43 0.97 9.49
C ASN A 182 -4.95 2.02 8.50
N TYR A 183 -5.84 1.63 7.59
CA TYR A 183 -6.38 2.49 6.53
C TYR A 183 -7.92 2.55 6.66
N PRO A 184 -8.45 3.41 7.54
CA PRO A 184 -9.90 3.58 7.66
C PRO A 184 -10.47 4.30 6.42
N ALA A 185 -11.75 4.08 6.14
CA ALA A 185 -12.44 4.79 5.06
C ALA A 185 -12.41 6.30 5.32
N GLY A 186 -12.18 7.09 4.27
CA GLY A 186 -12.02 8.54 4.36
C GLY A 186 -10.61 9.01 4.74
N ALA A 187 -9.71 8.12 5.17
CA ALA A 187 -8.33 8.48 5.46
C ALA A 187 -7.59 8.96 4.19
N VAL A 188 -6.64 9.88 4.37
CA VAL A 188 -5.71 10.30 3.32
C VAL A 188 -4.46 9.43 3.38
N VAL A 189 -4.14 8.80 2.26
CA VAL A 189 -3.00 7.92 2.09
C VAL A 189 -2.12 8.39 0.94
N GLU A 190 -0.84 8.07 1.02
CA GLU A 190 0.11 8.16 -0.07
C GLU A 190 0.55 6.75 -0.46
N VAL A 191 0.53 6.47 -1.75
CA VAL A 191 0.98 5.24 -2.36
C VAL A 191 2.18 5.57 -3.21
N ARG A 192 3.26 4.83 -3.01
CA ARG A 192 4.46 4.91 -3.85
C ARG A 192 4.76 3.55 -4.42
N GLY A 193 5.07 3.49 -5.71
CA GLY A 193 5.70 2.31 -6.27
C GLY A 193 7.05 2.11 -5.59
N SER A 194 7.25 1.00 -4.90
CA SER A 194 8.50 0.65 -4.22
C SER A 194 9.61 0.26 -5.22
N ALA A 195 9.47 0.66 -6.49
CA ALA A 195 10.40 0.46 -7.58
C ALA A 195 11.40 1.62 -7.73
N GLU A 196 11.51 2.52 -6.76
CA GLU A 196 12.66 3.42 -6.73
C GLU A 196 13.90 2.69 -6.20
N VAL A 197 14.95 2.70 -7.01
CA VAL A 197 16.29 2.28 -6.57
C VAL A 197 16.66 3.06 -5.31
N ARG A 198 16.96 2.35 -4.22
CA ARG A 198 17.39 3.00 -2.98
C ARG A 198 18.63 3.85 -3.21
N ALA A 199 18.66 5.04 -2.61
CA ALA A 199 19.85 5.89 -2.63
C ALA A 199 21.11 5.16 -2.13
N ALA A 200 20.95 4.26 -1.15
CA ALA A 200 22.05 3.43 -0.68
C ALA A 200 22.61 2.50 -1.78
N ASP A 201 21.77 1.90 -2.62
CA ASP A 201 22.21 1.00 -3.68
C ASP A 201 22.90 1.78 -4.82
N LYS A 202 22.42 3.00 -5.12
CA LYS A 202 23.10 3.93 -6.05
C LYS A 202 24.47 4.32 -5.52
N ASN A 203 24.53 4.78 -4.27
CA ASN A 203 25.78 5.19 -3.64
C ASN A 203 26.80 4.05 -3.59
N ILE A 204 26.37 2.83 -3.25
CA ILE A 204 27.27 1.66 -3.23
C ILE A 204 27.81 1.37 -4.64
N ALA A 205 26.95 1.44 -5.66
CA ALA A 205 27.37 1.20 -7.05
C ALA A 205 28.32 2.29 -7.56
N GLU A 206 28.06 3.56 -7.24
CA GLU A 206 28.93 4.69 -7.58
C GLU A 206 30.30 4.62 -6.89
N LEU A 207 30.33 4.13 -5.64
CA LEU A 207 31.56 4.01 -4.84
C LEU A 207 32.32 2.69 -5.09
N ALA A 208 31.74 1.75 -5.82
CA ALA A 208 32.40 0.50 -6.15
C ALA A 208 33.40 0.71 -7.30
N SER A 209 34.60 0.17 -7.15
CA SER A 209 35.63 0.12 -8.20
C SER A 209 35.87 -1.34 -8.55
N ASP A 210 35.81 -1.70 -9.83
CA ASP A 210 35.94 -3.08 -10.31
C ASP A 210 35.01 -4.08 -9.60
N CYS A 211 33.74 -3.69 -9.41
CA CYS A 211 32.73 -4.47 -8.67
C CYS A 211 33.08 -4.68 -7.18
N LEU A 212 34.02 -3.93 -6.61
CA LEU A 212 34.41 -4.00 -5.21
C LEU A 212 34.06 -2.71 -4.49
N TYR A 213 33.23 -2.83 -3.46
CA TYR A 213 32.90 -1.74 -2.56
C TYR A 213 33.68 -1.89 -1.25
N ARG A 214 34.33 -0.81 -0.82
CA ARG A 214 35.13 -0.77 0.40
C ARG A 214 34.57 0.23 1.41
N THR A 215 34.34 -0.24 2.63
CA THR A 215 33.74 0.56 3.72
C THR A 215 34.66 1.66 4.24
N ASP A 216 35.97 1.43 4.27
CA ASP A 216 37.01 2.42 4.63
C ASP A 216 37.02 3.60 3.65
N HIS A 217 36.93 3.32 2.35
CA HIS A 217 36.86 4.32 1.31
C HIS A 217 35.59 5.17 1.40
N HIS A 218 34.42 4.53 1.61
CA HIS A 218 33.17 5.25 1.82
C HIS A 218 33.22 6.13 3.08
N LEU A 219 33.78 5.63 4.19
CA LEU A 219 33.92 6.41 5.41
C LEU A 219 34.78 7.66 5.21
N ALA A 220 35.91 7.54 4.49
CA ALA A 220 36.77 8.68 4.18
C ALA A 220 36.04 9.77 3.36
N ILE A 221 35.18 9.36 2.42
CA ILE A 221 34.36 10.29 1.61
C ILE A 221 33.30 10.99 2.47
N GLU A 222 32.58 10.25 3.32
CA GLU A 222 31.54 10.85 4.18
C GLU A 222 32.15 11.76 5.26
N GLN A 223 33.36 11.46 5.75
CA GLN A 223 34.11 12.36 6.62
C GLN A 223 34.46 13.68 5.92
N GLY A 224 34.87 13.63 4.65
CA GLY A 224 35.12 14.82 3.83
C GLY A 224 33.87 15.65 3.51
N ARG A 225 32.67 15.05 3.61
CA ARG A 225 31.37 15.67 3.32
C ARG A 225 30.55 15.99 4.59
N ALA A 226 31.16 15.85 5.77
CA ALA A 226 30.45 15.96 7.04
C ALA A 226 29.73 17.31 7.20
N LYS A 227 28.44 17.25 7.55
CA LYS A 227 27.62 18.41 7.93
C LYS A 227 27.23 18.30 9.40
N ALA A 228 27.01 19.44 10.06
CA ALA A 228 26.55 19.46 11.45
C ALA A 228 25.27 18.61 11.63
N GLY A 229 25.33 17.62 12.51
CA GLY A 229 24.21 16.73 12.86
C GLY A 229 24.11 15.40 12.09
N ARG A 230 25.04 15.08 11.19
CA ARG A 230 25.10 13.79 10.48
C ARG A 230 26.40 13.05 10.81
N ASP A 231 26.29 11.92 11.51
CA ASP A 231 27.45 11.07 11.83
C ASP A 231 27.87 10.23 10.61
N PRO A 232 29.08 10.43 10.05
CA PRO A 232 29.59 9.62 8.94
C PRO A 232 29.61 8.11 9.23
N GLN A 233 29.88 7.71 10.48
CA GLN A 233 29.94 6.30 10.86
C GLN A 233 28.56 5.65 10.80
N GLU A 234 27.51 6.35 11.23
CA GLU A 234 26.13 5.87 11.17
C GLU A 234 25.66 5.71 9.72
N VAL A 235 26.08 6.61 8.82
CA VAL A 235 25.80 6.50 7.38
C VAL A 235 26.41 5.24 6.81
N VAL A 236 27.70 4.97 7.05
CA VAL A 236 28.37 3.75 6.56
C VAL A 236 27.72 2.50 7.18
N ALA A 237 27.38 2.52 8.47
CA ALA A 237 26.69 1.41 9.13
C ALA A 237 25.31 1.11 8.52
N ALA A 238 24.58 2.13 8.04
CA ALA A 238 23.34 1.91 7.28
C ALA A 238 23.57 1.17 5.96
N HIS A 239 24.64 1.51 5.22
CA HIS A 239 24.99 0.83 3.96
C HIS A 239 25.49 -0.60 4.20
N VAL A 240 26.24 -0.86 5.28
CA VAL A 240 26.64 -2.22 5.67
C VAL A 240 25.43 -3.08 6.04
N ARG A 241 24.46 -2.54 6.79
CA ARG A 241 23.19 -3.25 7.07
C ARG A 241 22.43 -3.59 5.79
N ARG A 242 22.45 -2.70 4.79
CA ARG A 242 21.86 -2.97 3.47
C ARG A 242 22.60 -4.07 2.71
N LEU A 243 23.93 -4.04 2.68
CA LEU A 243 24.76 -5.08 2.04
C LEU A 243 24.58 -6.46 2.68
N GLU A 244 24.50 -6.54 4.01
CA GLU A 244 24.20 -7.80 4.71
C GLU A 244 22.81 -8.35 4.35
N ALA A 245 21.80 -7.48 4.17
CA ALA A 245 20.48 -7.90 3.73
C ALA A 245 20.52 -8.49 2.30
N LEU A 246 21.26 -7.85 1.39
CA LEU A 246 21.45 -8.32 0.02
C LEU A 246 22.31 -9.58 -0.07
N ARG A 247 23.28 -9.75 0.84
CA ARG A 247 24.11 -10.96 0.95
C ARG A 247 23.30 -12.17 1.32
N ARG A 248 22.38 -12.02 2.29
CA ARG A 248 21.43 -13.09 2.66
C ARG A 248 20.52 -13.51 1.50
N ALA A 249 20.36 -12.64 0.50
CA ALA A 249 19.61 -12.91 -0.73
C ALA A 249 20.49 -13.40 -1.89
N GLY A 250 21.80 -13.56 -1.69
CA GLY A 250 22.74 -14.00 -2.72
C GLY A 250 23.06 -12.95 -3.81
N ILE A 251 22.74 -11.67 -3.58
CA ILE A 251 22.93 -10.60 -4.58
C ILE A 251 24.34 -10.00 -4.51
N VAL A 252 24.91 -9.97 -3.31
CA VAL A 252 26.27 -9.47 -3.04
C VAL A 252 27.03 -10.48 -2.21
N GLU A 253 28.35 -10.42 -2.26
CA GLU A 253 29.24 -11.33 -1.54
C GLU A 253 30.17 -10.53 -0.63
N ARG A 254 30.43 -11.05 0.57
CA ARG A 254 31.40 -10.47 1.49
C ARG A 254 32.73 -11.19 1.28
N VAL A 255 33.71 -10.47 0.72
CA VAL A 255 35.04 -11.03 0.41
C VAL A 255 35.92 -11.01 1.65
N ALA A 256 35.88 -9.92 2.42
CA ALA A 256 36.58 -9.77 3.69
C ALA A 256 35.83 -8.80 4.60
N GLU A 257 36.33 -8.57 5.81
CA GLU A 257 35.78 -7.51 6.66
C GLU A 257 35.90 -6.15 5.97
N GLY A 258 34.78 -5.44 5.83
CA GLY A 258 34.72 -4.14 5.17
C GLY A 258 34.86 -4.15 3.65
N LEU A 259 35.01 -5.31 3.00
CA LEU A 259 35.16 -5.49 1.55
C LEU A 259 34.04 -6.35 0.96
N TRP A 260 33.35 -5.80 -0.03
CA TRP A 260 32.16 -6.40 -0.63
C TRP A 260 32.28 -6.48 -2.15
N LYS A 261 31.91 -7.63 -2.71
CA LYS A 261 31.72 -7.80 -4.14
C LYS A 261 30.26 -7.49 -4.49
N VAL A 262 30.08 -6.51 -5.35
CA VAL A 262 28.79 -5.93 -5.72
C VAL A 262 28.66 -5.88 -7.24
N PRO A 263 27.55 -6.35 -7.82
CA PRO A 263 27.37 -6.34 -9.27
C PRO A 263 27.10 -4.92 -9.81
N ASN A 264 27.43 -4.66 -11.07
CA ASN A 264 27.25 -3.33 -11.69
C ASN A 264 25.77 -2.91 -11.81
N ASP A 265 24.85 -3.87 -11.84
CA ASP A 265 23.40 -3.69 -11.84
C ASP A 265 22.79 -3.78 -10.42
N LEU A 266 23.61 -3.63 -9.36
CA LEU A 266 23.16 -3.63 -7.96
C LEU A 266 21.94 -2.73 -7.71
N PRO A 267 21.86 -1.49 -8.22
CA PRO A 267 20.66 -0.67 -8.14
C PRO A 267 19.37 -1.40 -8.53
N GLU A 268 19.42 -2.10 -9.65
CA GLU A 268 18.26 -2.77 -10.24
C GLU A 268 17.96 -4.10 -9.54
N ARG A 269 19.00 -4.87 -9.17
CA ARG A 269 18.82 -6.10 -8.37
C ARG A 269 18.30 -5.80 -6.97
N GLY A 270 18.78 -4.72 -6.34
CA GLY A 270 18.29 -4.24 -5.06
C GLY A 270 16.82 -3.85 -5.12
N ARG A 271 16.42 -3.13 -6.18
CA ARG A 271 15.02 -2.82 -6.49
C ARG A 271 14.17 -4.08 -6.62
N GLN A 272 14.60 -5.06 -7.42
CA GLN A 272 13.85 -6.31 -7.62
C GLN A 272 13.74 -7.14 -6.35
N TYR A 273 14.81 -7.20 -5.55
CA TYR A 273 14.79 -7.84 -4.24
C TYR A 273 13.77 -7.19 -3.30
N ASP A 274 13.74 -5.87 -3.26
CA ASP A 274 12.78 -5.14 -2.44
C ASP A 274 11.36 -5.29 -2.96
N ALA A 275 11.14 -5.23 -4.27
CA ALA A 275 9.83 -5.46 -4.87
C ALA A 275 9.29 -6.88 -4.56
N ARG A 276 10.14 -7.91 -4.60
CA ARG A 276 9.74 -9.29 -4.25
C ARG A 276 9.43 -9.45 -2.77
N ARG A 277 10.17 -8.76 -1.88
CA ARG A 277 10.05 -8.91 -0.43
C ARG A 277 8.98 -7.99 0.19
N LEU A 278 8.82 -6.81 -0.37
CA LEU A 278 7.92 -5.74 0.10
C LEU A 278 6.71 -5.56 -0.83
N GLY A 279 6.55 -6.42 -1.84
CA GLY A 279 5.41 -6.48 -2.76
C GLY A 279 5.21 -5.23 -3.65
N GLY A 280 6.25 -4.42 -3.84
CA GLY A 280 6.26 -3.42 -4.90
C GLY A 280 5.51 -2.12 -4.57
N VAL A 281 4.77 -2.06 -3.46
CA VAL A 281 3.99 -0.87 -3.05
C VAL A 281 4.39 -0.44 -1.65
N ALA A 282 4.67 0.84 -1.44
CA ALA A 282 4.82 1.44 -0.13
C ALA A 282 3.59 2.31 0.17
N MET A 283 2.85 1.93 1.21
CA MET A 283 1.68 2.66 1.70
C MET A 283 2.05 3.52 2.90
N GLU A 284 1.69 4.80 2.87
CA GLU A 284 1.86 5.71 4.00
C GLU A 284 0.54 6.39 4.36
N LEU A 285 0.12 6.28 5.63
CA LEU A 285 -1.04 7.00 6.14
C LEU A 285 -0.65 8.46 6.41
N LYS A 286 -1.23 9.41 5.67
CA LYS A 286 -1.00 10.85 5.87
C LYS A 286 -1.94 11.47 6.87
N SER A 287 -3.20 11.02 6.87
CA SER A 287 -4.19 11.43 7.85
C SER A 287 -5.22 10.33 7.99
N HIS A 288 -5.52 9.93 9.23
CA HIS A 288 -6.64 9.04 9.51
C HIS A 288 -8.01 9.75 9.44
N LEU A 289 -8.01 11.10 9.42
CA LEU A 289 -9.23 11.89 9.41
C LEU A 289 -9.66 12.25 7.99
N PRO A 290 -10.97 12.16 7.67
CA PRO A 290 -11.53 12.73 6.46
C PRO A 290 -11.27 14.24 6.33
N ILE A 291 -11.12 14.73 5.09
CA ILE A 291 -10.73 16.13 4.82
C ILE A 291 -11.76 17.14 5.33
N GLU A 292 -13.03 16.75 5.37
CA GLU A 292 -14.15 17.56 5.84
C GLU A 292 -14.01 17.84 7.34
N ARG A 293 -13.50 16.86 8.10
CA ARG A 293 -13.17 17.04 9.52
C ARG A 293 -11.89 17.82 9.72
N GLN A 294 -10.90 17.65 8.84
CA GLN A 294 -9.64 18.40 8.92
C GLN A 294 -9.87 19.91 8.75
N ALA A 295 -10.87 20.34 7.97
CA ALA A 295 -11.14 21.74 7.70
C ALA A 295 -11.32 22.60 8.96
N ARG A 296 -11.97 22.07 10.01
CA ARG A 296 -12.31 22.84 11.23
C ARG A 296 -11.72 22.32 12.54
N VAL A 297 -10.91 21.27 12.51
CA VAL A 297 -10.36 20.68 13.75
C VAL A 297 -9.16 21.46 14.29
N ILE A 298 -9.04 21.56 15.62
CA ILE A 298 -7.84 22.11 16.26
C ILE A 298 -6.77 21.00 16.34
N GLY A 299 -5.78 21.07 15.45
CA GLY A 299 -4.68 20.13 15.36
C GLY A 299 -3.94 20.30 14.03
N ALA A 300 -2.70 19.80 13.96
CA ALA A 300 -1.93 19.84 12.71
C ALA A 300 -2.44 18.74 11.77
N THR A 301 -2.94 19.15 10.61
CA THR A 301 -3.63 18.28 9.63
C THR A 301 -2.82 18.12 8.34
N TRP A 302 -3.26 17.22 7.46
CA TRP A 302 -2.71 17.10 6.12
C TRP A 302 -3.03 18.34 5.26
N LEU A 303 -4.21 18.95 5.43
CA LEU A 303 -4.57 20.20 4.74
C LEU A 303 -3.59 21.34 5.07
N ASP A 304 -3.09 21.44 6.30
CA ASP A 304 -2.09 22.47 6.67
C ASP A 304 -0.77 22.27 5.91
N GLN A 305 -0.36 21.02 5.70
CA GLN A 305 0.84 20.70 4.90
C GLN A 305 0.63 21.07 3.43
N GLN A 306 -0.57 20.84 2.89
CA GLN A 306 -0.92 21.24 1.52
C GLN A 306 -0.98 22.76 1.36
N LEU A 307 -1.50 23.51 2.34
CA LEU A 307 -1.48 24.98 2.33
C LEU A 307 -0.04 25.52 2.31
N ILE A 308 0.87 24.92 3.08
CA ILE A 308 2.29 25.28 3.06
C ILE A 308 2.92 24.97 1.70
N GLY A 309 2.57 23.84 1.09
CA GLY A 309 3.03 23.43 -0.24
C GLY A 309 2.36 24.18 -1.41
N GLY A 310 1.36 25.02 -1.12
CA GLY A 310 0.58 25.77 -2.12
C GLY A 310 -0.42 24.93 -2.92
N GLY A 311 -0.81 23.74 -2.43
CA GLY A 311 -1.81 22.87 -3.08
C GLY A 311 -1.42 22.38 -4.48
N LYS A 312 -0.11 22.29 -4.77
CA LYS A 312 0.38 21.82 -6.07
C LYS A 312 -0.02 20.36 -6.30
N GLY A 313 -0.45 20.04 -7.53
CA GLY A 313 -0.79 18.67 -7.93
C GLY A 313 -2.22 18.23 -7.61
N LEU A 314 -3.07 19.13 -7.10
CA LEU A 314 -4.50 18.87 -6.93
C LEU A 314 -5.25 19.09 -8.25
N GLY A 315 -5.91 18.06 -8.75
CA GLY A 315 -6.83 18.13 -9.88
C GLY A 315 -8.07 18.98 -9.56
N ASP A 316 -8.84 19.34 -10.59
CA ASP A 316 -10.07 20.14 -10.45
C ASP A 316 -11.32 19.27 -10.25
N LEU A 317 -11.23 17.97 -10.49
CA LEU A 317 -12.34 17.03 -10.42
C LEU A 317 -12.15 16.04 -9.28
N GLY A 318 -13.27 15.51 -8.78
CA GLY A 318 -13.31 14.51 -7.73
C GLY A 318 -12.62 14.96 -6.44
N PHE A 319 -11.89 14.04 -5.81
CA PHE A 319 -11.21 14.31 -4.54
C PHE A 319 -10.21 15.48 -4.60
N GLY A 320 -9.61 15.74 -5.76
CA GLY A 320 -8.76 16.92 -5.97
C GLY A 320 -9.53 18.24 -5.80
N GLY A 321 -10.73 18.33 -6.40
CA GLY A 321 -11.63 19.48 -6.26
C GLY A 321 -12.15 19.63 -4.84
N GLU A 322 -12.64 18.54 -4.23
CA GLU A 322 -13.09 18.54 -2.83
C GLU A 322 -11.96 18.99 -1.87
N THR A 323 -10.71 18.58 -2.14
CA THR A 323 -9.55 19.01 -1.36
C THR A 323 -9.32 20.52 -1.50
N LYS A 324 -9.47 21.11 -2.70
CA LYS A 324 -9.33 22.57 -2.89
C LYS A 324 -10.38 23.35 -2.09
N GLU A 325 -11.63 22.87 -2.07
CA GLU A 325 -12.68 23.45 -1.25
C GLU A 325 -12.37 23.32 0.25
N ALA A 326 -11.92 22.14 0.69
CA ALA A 326 -11.52 21.93 2.08
C ALA A 326 -10.31 22.79 2.48
N LEU A 327 -9.36 23.03 1.58
CA LEU A 327 -8.24 23.95 1.80
C LEU A 327 -8.72 25.40 1.99
N GLN A 328 -9.72 25.83 1.22
CA GLN A 328 -10.30 27.15 1.36
C GLN A 328 -10.99 27.30 2.72
N GLN A 329 -11.82 26.33 3.11
CA GLN A 329 -12.45 26.30 4.44
C GLN A 329 -11.43 26.25 5.57
N ARG A 330 -10.35 25.47 5.39
CA ARG A 330 -9.25 25.38 6.36
C ARG A 330 -8.52 26.70 6.50
N ALA A 331 -8.23 27.38 5.41
CA ALA A 331 -7.58 28.69 5.44
C ALA A 331 -8.43 29.71 6.19
N ASP A 332 -9.74 29.74 5.95
CA ASP A 332 -10.67 30.65 6.63
C ASP A 332 -10.73 30.33 8.14
N PHE A 333 -10.79 29.05 8.52
CA PHE A 333 -10.68 28.63 9.91
C PHE A 333 -9.36 29.06 10.56
N LEU A 334 -8.22 28.94 9.87
CA LEU A 334 -6.94 29.40 10.41
C LEU A 334 -6.91 30.93 10.59
N VAL A 335 -7.58 31.69 9.73
CA VAL A 335 -7.75 33.14 9.90
C VAL A 335 -8.58 33.44 11.15
N GLU A 336 -9.71 32.76 11.35
CA GLU A 336 -10.54 32.89 12.56
C GLU A 336 -9.74 32.59 13.84
N GLN A 337 -8.82 31.62 13.78
CA GLN A 337 -7.95 31.24 14.90
C GLN A 337 -6.73 32.16 15.10
N GLY A 338 -6.56 33.19 14.28
CA GLY A 338 -5.41 34.10 14.30
C GLY A 338 -4.10 33.43 13.88
N LEU A 339 -4.18 32.34 13.12
CA LEU A 339 -3.05 31.54 12.64
C LEU A 339 -2.77 31.72 11.13
N ALA A 340 -3.57 32.53 10.45
CA ALA A 340 -3.34 32.96 9.09
C ALA A 340 -3.90 34.37 8.86
N GLU A 341 -3.40 35.06 7.83
CA GLU A 341 -3.92 36.34 7.35
C GLU A 341 -4.25 36.24 5.87
N ARG A 342 -5.37 36.84 5.44
CA ARG A 342 -5.75 36.90 4.02
C ARG A 342 -5.30 38.23 3.42
N ARG A 343 -4.49 38.17 2.36
CA ARG A 343 -4.08 39.34 1.57
C ARG A 343 -4.52 39.15 0.12
N GLY A 344 -5.71 39.65 -0.19
CA GLY A 344 -6.38 39.39 -1.48
C GLY A 344 -6.63 37.89 -1.67
N GLN A 345 -6.07 37.32 -2.72
CA GLN A 345 -6.17 35.88 -3.02
C GLN A 345 -5.12 35.03 -2.29
N ARG A 346 -4.11 35.64 -1.64
CA ARG A 346 -3.05 34.90 -0.93
C ARG A 346 -3.39 34.74 0.55
N VAL A 347 -3.09 33.56 1.08
CA VAL A 347 -3.17 33.25 2.52
C VAL A 347 -1.75 33.20 3.06
N ILE A 348 -1.47 34.03 4.07
CA ILE A 348 -0.18 34.07 4.76
C ILE A 348 -0.34 33.31 6.06
N LEU A 349 0.33 32.17 6.17
CA LEU A 349 0.29 31.33 7.36
C LEU A 349 1.22 31.88 8.45
N ALA A 350 0.82 31.72 9.71
CA ALA A 350 1.67 32.06 10.86
C ALA A 350 2.97 31.25 10.84
N ARG A 351 4.06 31.86 11.35
CA ARG A 351 5.32 31.15 11.56
C ARG A 351 5.10 29.99 12.53
N ASN A 352 5.74 28.85 12.25
CA ASN A 352 5.61 27.63 13.07
C ASN A 352 4.15 27.14 13.23
N LEU A 353 3.29 27.32 12.22
CA LEU A 353 1.88 26.92 12.23
C LEU A 353 1.66 25.49 12.76
N LEU A 354 2.37 24.51 12.18
CA LEU A 354 2.19 23.09 12.53
C LEU A 354 2.57 22.82 14.00
N GLY A 355 3.63 23.44 14.51
CA GLY A 355 4.03 23.32 15.91
C GLY A 355 2.99 23.92 16.84
N THR A 356 2.48 25.11 16.52
CA THR A 356 1.42 25.77 17.30
C THR A 356 0.14 24.95 17.35
N LEU A 357 -0.33 24.43 16.21
CA LEU A 357 -1.53 23.58 16.14
C LEU A 357 -1.36 22.28 16.92
N ARG A 358 -0.21 21.61 16.80
CA ARG A 358 0.11 20.40 17.55
C ARG A 358 0.13 20.66 19.06
N ASN A 359 0.72 21.77 19.50
CA ASN A 359 0.77 22.12 20.91
C ASN A 359 -0.63 22.42 21.48
N ARG A 360 -1.48 23.12 20.73
CA ARG A 360 -2.88 23.36 21.13
C ARG A 360 -3.66 22.06 21.27
N GLU A 361 -3.50 21.16 20.31
CA GLU A 361 -4.10 19.82 20.36
C GLU A 361 -3.61 19.01 21.57
N LEU A 362 -2.29 18.91 21.76
CA LEU A 362 -1.69 18.17 22.86
C LEU A 362 -2.13 18.72 24.22
N ALA A 363 -2.21 20.04 24.37
CA ALA A 363 -2.71 20.67 25.59
C ALA A 363 -4.17 20.28 25.87
N GLN A 364 -5.03 20.24 24.84
CA GLN A 364 -6.43 19.82 25.01
C GLN A 364 -6.54 18.34 25.34
N ALA A 365 -5.80 17.47 24.63
CA ALA A 365 -5.78 16.04 24.89
C ALA A 365 -5.27 15.74 26.31
N ALA A 366 -4.19 16.41 26.72
CA ALA A 366 -3.65 16.30 28.06
C ALA A 366 -4.66 16.69 29.15
N LYS A 367 -5.41 17.79 28.97
CA LYS A 367 -6.46 18.19 29.92
C LYS A 367 -7.54 17.11 30.05
N ASN A 368 -7.97 16.53 28.94
CA ASN A 368 -8.98 15.46 28.96
C ASN A 368 -8.46 14.22 29.69
N ILE A 369 -7.23 13.78 29.40
CA ILE A 369 -6.62 12.63 30.07
C ILE A 369 -6.42 12.89 31.56
N ALA A 370 -5.99 14.09 31.94
CA ALA A 370 -5.84 14.47 33.34
C ALA A 370 -7.19 14.43 34.07
N ALA A 371 -8.26 14.91 33.44
CA ALA A 371 -9.62 14.83 34.01
C ALA A 371 -10.12 13.39 34.15
N GLU A 372 -9.78 12.50 33.21
CA GLU A 372 -10.16 11.08 33.25
C GLU A 372 -9.37 10.26 34.28
N THR A 373 -8.07 10.53 34.42
CA THR A 373 -7.14 9.66 35.17
C THR A 373 -6.70 10.23 36.50
N GLY A 374 -6.88 11.53 36.73
CA GLY A 374 -6.36 12.25 37.89
C GLY A 374 -4.85 12.51 37.82
N LEU A 375 -4.14 12.07 36.77
CA LEU A 375 -2.71 12.28 36.63
C LEU A 375 -2.40 13.69 36.10
N GLU A 376 -1.32 14.30 36.59
CA GLU A 376 -0.85 15.60 36.09
C GLU A 376 -0.11 15.45 34.76
N HIS A 377 -0.40 16.32 33.79
CA HIS A 377 0.31 16.31 32.51
C HIS A 377 1.67 17.02 32.62
N ARG A 378 2.71 16.32 32.18
CA ARG A 378 4.08 16.82 32.10
C ARG A 378 4.44 17.13 30.63
N PRO A 379 4.48 18.41 30.24
CA PRO A 379 4.80 18.79 28.88
C PRO A 379 6.22 18.38 28.51
N VAL A 380 6.40 17.93 27.28
CA VAL A 380 7.69 17.45 26.76
C VAL A 380 8.30 18.50 25.86
N ALA A 381 9.47 19.01 26.23
CA ALA A 381 10.24 19.91 25.39
C ALA A 381 11.03 19.14 24.32
N GLU A 382 11.37 19.81 23.23
CA GLU A 382 12.23 19.23 22.19
C GLU A 382 13.62 18.90 22.76
N GLY A 383 14.14 17.72 22.42
CA GLY A 383 15.41 17.19 22.93
C GLY A 383 15.33 16.58 24.34
N GLN A 384 14.19 16.72 25.03
CA GLN A 384 14.02 16.16 26.37
C GLN A 384 13.87 14.64 26.31
N ARG A 385 14.60 13.95 27.19
CA ARG A 385 14.40 12.53 27.48
C ARG A 385 13.28 12.38 28.50
N VAL A 386 12.30 11.54 28.17
CA VAL A 386 11.15 11.20 29.01
C VAL A 386 11.14 9.70 29.21
N ALA A 387 10.99 9.24 30.45
CA ALA A 387 10.91 7.83 30.79
C ALA A 387 9.65 7.55 31.61
N GLY A 388 9.04 6.39 31.40
CA GLY A 388 7.83 5.97 32.11
C GLY A 388 7.27 4.65 31.59
N ILE A 389 6.25 4.16 32.27
CA ILE A 389 5.50 2.96 31.86
C ILE A 389 4.59 3.34 30.71
N TYR A 390 4.67 2.60 29.60
CA TYR A 390 3.76 2.79 28.48
C TYR A 390 2.37 2.26 28.81
N ARG A 391 1.41 3.17 29.07
CA ARG A 391 0.06 2.80 29.53
C ARG A 391 -0.95 2.59 28.42
N ARG A 392 -0.94 3.46 27.40
CA ARG A 392 -1.88 3.42 26.28
C ARG A 392 -1.37 4.24 25.10
N SER A 393 -1.84 3.92 23.89
CA SER A 393 -1.75 4.85 22.76
C SER A 393 -2.98 5.74 22.66
N VAL A 394 -2.79 6.98 22.26
CA VAL A 394 -3.85 7.97 21.98
C VAL A 394 -3.75 8.38 20.52
N MET A 395 -4.85 8.30 19.79
CA MET A 395 -4.90 8.79 18.41
C MET A 395 -5.34 10.25 18.39
N LEU A 396 -4.45 11.12 17.93
CA LEU A 396 -4.69 12.55 17.76
C LEU A 396 -4.73 12.91 16.27
N VAL A 397 -5.28 14.07 15.91
CA VAL A 397 -5.27 14.66 14.55
C VAL A 397 -3.86 14.65 13.98
N SER A 398 -2.87 15.08 14.78
CA SER A 398 -1.47 15.16 14.37
C SER A 398 -0.72 13.81 14.37
N GLY A 399 -1.37 12.70 14.72
CA GLY A 399 -0.81 11.36 14.70
C GLY A 399 -1.04 10.57 16.01
N ARG A 400 -0.46 9.37 16.07
CA ARG A 400 -0.53 8.51 17.26
C ARG A 400 0.52 8.93 18.29
N TYR A 401 0.12 9.02 19.55
CA TYR A 401 1.00 9.30 20.68
C TYR A 401 0.94 8.16 21.70
N ALA A 402 2.04 7.94 22.41
CA ALA A 402 2.14 7.07 23.56
C ALA A 402 2.01 7.90 24.83
N MET A 403 1.19 7.43 25.77
CA MET A 403 1.11 7.94 27.13
C MET A 403 2.12 7.18 27.99
N LEU A 404 3.15 7.89 28.44
CA LEU A 404 4.12 7.39 29.41
C LEU A 404 3.74 7.91 30.79
N ASP A 405 3.63 7.01 31.75
CA ASP A 405 3.33 7.30 33.16
C ASP A 405 4.60 7.08 33.99
N ASP A 406 5.08 8.13 34.63
CA ASP A 406 6.30 8.10 35.44
C ASP A 406 6.03 7.92 36.94
N GLY A 407 4.78 7.62 37.30
CA GLY A 407 4.31 7.43 38.68
C GLY A 407 3.93 8.73 39.40
N MET A 408 4.32 9.90 38.88
CA MET A 408 3.94 11.20 39.42
C MET A 408 3.06 12.01 38.46
N GLY A 409 3.12 11.71 37.16
CA GLY A 409 2.31 12.31 36.12
C GLY A 409 2.43 11.53 34.83
N PHE A 410 1.94 12.11 33.74
CA PHE A 410 2.05 11.50 32.42
C PHE A 410 2.56 12.47 31.37
N SER A 411 3.23 11.92 30.37
CA SER A 411 3.68 12.64 29.18
C SER A 411 3.15 11.98 27.92
N LEU A 412 2.82 12.79 26.92
CA LEU A 412 2.46 12.35 25.58
C LEU A 412 3.66 12.47 24.65
N VAL A 413 4.04 11.35 24.03
CA VAL A 413 5.21 11.26 23.16
C VAL A 413 4.82 10.65 21.81
N PRO A 414 5.32 11.11 20.66
CA PRO A 414 4.99 10.51 19.37
C PRO A 414 5.21 8.98 19.37
N TRP A 415 4.25 8.23 18.84
CA TRP A 415 4.29 6.77 18.85
C TRP A 415 5.04 6.22 17.62
N LYS A 416 5.67 5.04 17.77
CA LYS A 416 6.26 4.28 16.65
C LYS A 416 5.92 2.79 16.75
N PRO A 417 5.81 2.04 15.64
CA PRO A 417 5.48 0.60 15.67
C PRO A 417 6.36 -0.26 16.58
N VAL A 418 7.63 0.13 16.78
CA VAL A 418 8.58 -0.58 17.65
C VAL A 418 8.10 -0.73 19.11
N ILE A 419 7.18 0.12 19.57
CA ILE A 419 6.64 0.07 20.94
C ILE A 419 5.26 -0.59 21.06
N GLU A 420 4.67 -1.07 19.96
CA GLU A 420 3.31 -1.63 19.95
C GLU A 420 3.12 -2.76 20.97
N GLN A 421 4.05 -3.72 20.99
CA GLN A 421 4.02 -4.89 21.90
C GLN A 421 4.62 -4.60 23.28
N ARG A 422 4.91 -3.33 23.60
CA ARG A 422 5.60 -2.92 24.83
C ARG A 422 4.66 -2.31 25.87
N LEU A 423 3.35 -2.53 25.72
CA LEU A 423 2.36 -2.07 26.68
C LEU A 423 2.68 -2.59 28.09
N GLY A 424 2.64 -1.71 29.08
CA GLY A 424 2.99 -2.02 30.47
C GLY A 424 4.49 -2.09 30.77
N GLN A 425 5.38 -1.91 29.79
CA GLN A 425 6.83 -1.91 30.00
C GLN A 425 7.35 -0.49 30.24
N GLN A 426 8.48 -0.40 30.95
CA GLN A 426 9.21 0.85 31.16
C GLN A 426 10.01 1.21 29.90
N LEU A 427 9.74 2.39 29.36
CA LEU A 427 10.35 2.89 28.13
C LEU A 427 10.89 4.29 28.36
N ALA A 428 11.94 4.63 27.60
CA ALA A 428 12.43 5.98 27.48
C ALA A 428 12.33 6.46 26.03
N ALA A 429 12.01 7.74 25.86
CA ALA A 429 11.91 8.38 24.56
C ALA A 429 12.60 9.74 24.58
N THR A 430 13.23 10.11 23.47
CA THR A 430 13.75 11.46 23.24
C THR A 430 13.08 12.05 22.01
N VAL A 431 12.38 13.17 22.19
CA VAL A 431 11.64 13.84 21.11
C VAL A 431 12.56 14.79 20.34
N ARG A 432 12.51 14.78 19.00
CA ARG A 432 13.23 15.71 18.11
C ARG A 432 12.29 16.15 16.99
N GLY A 433 11.77 17.36 17.04
CA GLY A 433 10.76 17.87 16.12
C GLY A 433 9.51 16.99 16.06
N SER A 434 9.20 16.44 14.88
CA SER A 434 8.15 15.42 14.69
C SER A 434 8.62 13.98 14.93
N GLY A 435 9.92 13.77 15.14
CA GLY A 435 10.54 12.46 15.35
C GLY A 435 10.72 12.12 16.82
N VAL A 436 10.88 10.81 17.07
CA VAL A 436 11.18 10.27 18.40
C VAL A 436 12.19 9.13 18.27
N THR A 437 13.11 9.05 19.22
CA THR A 437 13.98 7.88 19.39
C THR A 437 13.55 7.15 20.65
N TRP A 438 13.25 5.86 20.53
CA TRP A 438 12.80 5.01 21.61
C TRP A 438 13.94 4.12 22.13
N GLN A 439 14.04 4.00 23.44
CA GLN A 439 14.97 3.12 24.14
C GLN A 439 14.17 2.27 25.14
N VAL A 440 14.40 0.96 25.13
CA VAL A 440 13.82 0.05 26.13
C VAL A 440 14.76 0.03 27.33
N GLU A 441 14.27 0.43 28.50
CA GLU A 441 15.03 0.29 29.73
C GLU A 441 14.92 -1.16 30.19
N ARG A 442 16.05 -1.87 30.30
CA ARG A 442 16.08 -3.16 30.98
C ARG A 442 15.89 -2.88 32.47
N GLN A 443 14.90 -3.52 33.09
CA GLN A 443 14.88 -3.63 34.55
C GLN A 443 16.19 -4.30 34.96
N LEU A 444 17.08 -3.53 35.61
CA LEU A 444 18.13 -4.11 36.43
C LEU A 444 17.40 -4.82 37.56
N GLY A 445 17.37 -6.15 37.49
CA GLY A 445 16.91 -6.98 38.59
C GLY A 445 17.72 -6.63 39.83
N ILE A 446 17.03 -6.38 40.93
CA ILE A 446 17.62 -6.29 42.27
C ILE A 446 18.02 -7.70 42.70
#